data_AF-A0A938IQ73-F1
#
_entry.id   AF-A0A938IQ73-F1
#
_cell.length_a   1.000
_cell.length_b   1.000
_cell.length_c   1.000
_cell.angle_alpha   90.00
_cell.angle_beta   90.00
_cell.angle_gamma   90.00
#
_symmetry.space_group_name_H-M   'P 1'
#
loop_
_entity.id
_entity.type
_entity.pdbx_description
1 polymer ?
#
loop_
_entity_poly.entity_id
_entity_poly.type
_entity_poly.pdbx_seq_one_letter_code
_entity_poly.pdbx_strand_id
1 'polypeptide(L)' 'LGVDFALTTSCYDPDRSGRACGRCDACVLRRRGFDELGWPDPASIRPDPDLVRAEDRTEVGSEHPER' A
#
# COMPACT_ATOMS: atom_id res chain seq x y z
N LEU A 1 -14.14 -12.94 21.77
CA LEU A 1 -14.50 -12.63 20.36
C LEU A 1 -13.33 -13.08 19.49
N GLY A 2 -13.36 -14.29 18.95
CA GLY A 2 -12.27 -14.88 18.15
C GLY A 2 -12.30 -14.39 16.70
N VAL A 3 -12.25 -13.07 16.51
CA VAL A 3 -12.32 -12.45 15.19
C VAL A 3 -10.92 -12.42 14.59
N ASP A 4 -10.80 -12.91 13.36
CA ASP A 4 -9.56 -12.78 12.59
C ASP A 4 -9.51 -11.40 11.93
N PHE A 5 -8.65 -10.53 12.47
CA PHE A 5 -8.49 -9.17 11.96
C PHE A 5 -7.86 -9.11 10.56
N ALA A 6 -7.25 -10.20 10.06
CA ALA A 6 -6.76 -10.29 8.68
C ALA A 6 -7.92 -10.31 7.66
N LEU A 7 -9.10 -10.79 8.06
CA LEU A 7 -10.29 -10.86 7.21
C LEU A 7 -11.13 -9.58 7.23
N THR A 8 -10.74 -8.62 8.07
CA THR A 8 -11.46 -7.34 8.22
C THR A 8 -10.80 -6.25 7.40
N THR A 9 -11.62 -5.45 6.70
CA THR A 9 -11.15 -4.31 5.90
C THR A 9 -11.69 -3.02 6.49
N SER A 10 -10.80 -2.10 6.81
CA SER A 10 -11.13 -0.76 7.34
C SER A 10 -10.82 0.38 6.36
N CYS A 11 -10.06 0.09 5.30
CA CYS A 11 -9.58 1.09 4.35
C CYS A 11 -10.71 1.68 3.49
N TYR A 12 -10.66 2.99 3.25
CA TYR A 12 -11.64 3.69 2.40
C TYR A 12 -11.32 3.65 0.90
N ASP A 13 -10.06 3.42 0.54
CA ASP A 13 -9.58 3.35 -0.85
C ASP A 13 -8.77 2.07 -1.10
N PRO A 14 -9.36 0.87 -0.95
CA PRO A 14 -8.65 -0.37 -1.27
C PRO A 14 -8.35 -0.46 -2.77
N ASP A 15 -7.28 -1.17 -3.11
CA ASP A 15 -6.94 -1.42 -4.51
C ASP A 15 -7.85 -2.48 -5.16
N ARG A 16 -7.65 -2.74 -6.46
CA ARG A 16 -8.44 -3.75 -7.20
C ARG A 16 -8.31 -5.17 -6.63
N SER A 17 -7.26 -5.43 -5.85
CA SER A 17 -7.01 -6.70 -5.17
C SER A 17 -7.51 -6.70 -3.71
N GLY A 18 -8.16 -5.62 -3.26
CA GLY A 18 -8.67 -5.48 -1.90
C GLY A 18 -7.61 -5.05 -0.86
N ARG A 19 -6.40 -4.70 -1.28
CA ARG A 19 -5.32 -4.28 -0.37
C ARG A 19 -5.55 -2.84 0.10
N ALA A 20 -5.31 -2.57 1.37
CA ALA A 20 -5.48 -1.26 1.97
C ALA A 20 -4.45 -0.25 1.41
N CYS A 21 -4.85 1.02 1.23
CA CYS A 21 -3.98 2.03 0.64
C CYS A 21 -2.82 2.48 1.52
N GLY A 22 -2.89 2.23 2.84
CA GLY A 22 -1.85 2.62 3.81
C GLY A 22 -1.76 4.13 4.12
N ARG A 23 -2.55 4.98 3.45
CA ARG A 23 -2.44 6.45 3.53
C ARG A 23 -3.72 7.21 3.90
N CYS A 24 -4.87 6.54 3.93
CA CYS A 24 -6.11 7.16 4.41
C CYS A 24 -6.18 7.14 5.94
N ASP A 25 -7.02 8.01 6.52
CA ASP A 25 -7.20 8.12 7.97
C ASP A 25 -7.53 6.78 8.63
N ALA A 26 -8.38 5.97 8.01
CA ALA A 26 -8.71 4.64 8.54
C ALA A 26 -7.51 3.69 8.61
N CYS A 27 -6.60 3.74 7.62
CA CYS A 27 -5.37 2.96 7.67
C CYS A 27 -4.44 3.45 8.78
N VAL A 28 -4.32 4.77 8.95
CA VAL A 28 -3.48 5.38 9.99
C VAL A 28 -3.99 5.01 11.39
N LEU A 29 -5.30 5.17 11.62
CA LEU A 29 -5.93 4.83 12.90
C LEU A 29 -5.84 3.34 13.19
N ARG A 30 -6.08 2.47 12.19
CA ARG A 30 -5.94 1.02 12.34
C ARG A 30 -4.51 0.65 12.74
N ARG A 31 -3.51 1.12 11.99
CA ARG A 31 -2.09 0.87 12.25
C ARG A 31 -1.72 1.30 13.66
N ARG A 32 -2.10 2.53 14.04
CA ARG A 32 -1.86 3.06 15.39
C ARG A 32 -2.48 2.21 16.48
N GLY A 33 -3.71 1.72 16.29
CA GLY A 33 -4.37 0.84 17.27
C GLY A 33 -3.63 -0.49 17.46
N PHE A 34 -3.08 -1.07 16.39
CA PHE A 34 -2.22 -2.26 16.49
C PHE A 34 -0.88 -1.95 17.16
N ASP A 35 -0.24 -0.83 16.80
CA ASP A 35 1.03 -0.38 17.37
C ASP A 35 0.90 -0.10 18.88
N GLU A 36 -0.20 0.52 19.34
CA GLU A 36 -0.49 0.77 20.75
C GLU A 36 -0.64 -0.52 21.57
N LEU A 37 -1.08 -1.60 20.93
CA LEU A 37 -1.15 -2.95 21.53
C LEU A 37 0.16 -3.73 21.39
N GLY A 38 1.15 -3.18 20.67
CA GLY A 38 2.40 -3.85 20.34
C GLY A 38 2.22 -5.03 19.39
N TRP A 39 1.13 -5.04 18.61
CA TRP A 39 0.80 -6.12 17.67
C TRP A 39 1.07 -5.68 16.24
N PRO A 40 1.54 -6.57 15.36
CA PRO A 40 1.63 -6.26 13.94
C PRO A 40 0.22 -6.18 13.33
N ASP A 41 -0.03 -5.15 12.51
CA ASP A 41 -1.27 -5.06 11.72
C ASP A 41 -1.31 -6.17 10.65
N PRO A 42 -2.29 -7.08 10.68
CA PRO A 42 -2.41 -8.15 9.69
C PRO A 42 -2.96 -7.69 8.32
N ALA A 43 -3.27 -6.40 8.14
CA ALA A 43 -3.79 -5.89 6.87
C ALA A 43 -2.78 -6.03 5.72
N SER A 44 -3.25 -6.53 4.58
CA SER A 44 -2.49 -6.47 3.33
C SER A 44 -2.51 -5.03 2.79
N ILE A 45 -1.34 -4.38 2.76
CA ILE A 45 -1.18 -3.01 2.23
C ILE A 45 -0.80 -3.07 0.74
N ARG A 46 -1.38 -2.18 -0.08
CA ARG A 46 -0.99 -2.02 -1.50
C ARG A 46 0.46 -1.51 -1.54
N PRO A 47 1.35 -2.09 -2.37
CA PRO A 47 2.68 -1.55 -2.58
C PRO A 47 2.61 -0.12 -3.13
N ASP A 48 3.45 0.77 -2.61
CA ASP A 48 3.46 2.16 -3.07
C ASP A 48 3.89 2.21 -4.55
N PRO A 49 3.05 2.73 -5.46
CA PRO A 49 3.37 2.75 -6.88
C PRO A 49 4.63 3.59 -7.18
N ASP A 50 5.01 4.54 -6.33
CA ASP A 50 6.21 5.36 -6.52
C ASP A 50 7.50 4.59 -6.19
N LEU A 51 7.44 3.59 -5.30
CA LEU A 51 8.57 2.69 -5.03
C LEU A 51 8.77 1.67 -6.15
N VAL A 52 7.69 1.22 -6.80
CA VAL A 52 7.76 0.22 -7.89
C VAL A 52 8.43 0.80 -9.15
N ARG A 53 8.40 2.13 -9.37
CA ARG A 53 9.05 2.77 -10.54
C ARG A 53 10.56 2.96 -10.40
N ALA A 54 11.14 2.73 -9.22
CA ALA A 54 12.58 2.90 -9.03
C ALA A 54 13.41 1.80 -9.73
N GLU A 55 12.79 0.66 -10.03
CA GLU A 55 13.45 -0.51 -10.64
C GLU A 55 13.45 -0.48 -12.19
N ASP A 56 12.66 0.42 -12.78
CA ASP A 56 12.42 0.56 -14.23
C ASP A 56 13.16 1.79 -14.82
N ARG A 57 14.42 2.00 -14.42
CA ARG A 57 15.26 3.13 -14.89
C ARG A 57 16.46 2.71 -15.75
N THR A 58 16.50 1.47 -16.24
CA THR A 58 17.56 1.03 -17.15
C THR A 58 17.02 0.95 -18.58
N GLU A 59 17.72 1.60 -19.52
CA GLU A 59 17.51 1.69 -20.99
C GLU A 59 16.65 2.89 -21.47
N VAL A 60 17.19 4.10 -21.73
CA VAL A 60 18.07 4.57 -22.84
C VAL A 60 17.42 4.50 -24.23
N GLY A 61 17.26 5.66 -24.88
CA GLY A 61 16.84 5.74 -26.27
C GLY A 61 16.65 7.19 -26.73
N SER A 62 17.75 7.95 -26.79
CA SER A 62 17.80 9.25 -27.45
C SER A 62 17.61 9.08 -28.96
N GLU A 63 16.37 9.12 -29.44
CA GLU A 63 16.08 9.28 -30.87
C GLU A 63 15.32 10.59 -31.06
N HIS A 64 16.08 11.65 -31.30
CA HIS A 64 15.59 12.92 -31.80
C HIS A 64 15.85 12.94 -33.32
N PRO A 65 14.86 12.69 -34.19
CA PRO A 65 15.04 12.98 -35.60
C PRO A 65 14.77 14.47 -35.80
N GLU A 66 15.84 15.24 -35.97
CA GLU A 66 15.74 16.63 -36.44
C GLU A 66 15.27 16.62 -37.90
N ARG A 67 14.07 17.17 -38.16
CA ARG A 67 13.66 17.71 -39.47
C ARG A 67 12.83 18.96 -39.29
#